data_AF-A0A8J3IFS4-F1
#
_entry.id   AF-A0A8J3IFS4-F1
#
_cell.length_a   1.000
_cell.length_b   1.000
_cell.length_c   1.000
_cell.angle_alpha   90.00
_cell.angle_beta   90.00
_cell.angle_gamma   90.00
#
_symmetry.space_group_name_H-M   'P 1'
#
loop_
_entity.id
_entity.type
_entity.pdbx_description
1 polymer ?
#
loop_
_entity_poly.entity_id
_entity_poly.type
_entity_poly.pdbx_seq_one_letter_code
_entity_poly.pdbx_strand_id
1 'polypeptide(L)'
;MEHASVQFQVNPTSVPSLPSRSALSRFLAALNEQTVEALRTQFLEDLLERATPFSHPGGVWDRRDQQYVVVDVDGTRQAARQRALPHLPTLPEPHRRLTQVAAPGYTGRKRGEVVRTRTTILQAHTHQWLGTFGGADNGDLRGGLERACKLVISYATKQQLLPSQMLLRLDGAYGDTAVLSDVLEMGVGVIARSRDYALLGRPEVLAVLSRPPVVRWSHPESGMVRDLYDCSSIRLLREGPWVFRSFSEEVNLEISSSVARKPLDSCTEESNVSEPDCKNTQCTQK
;
A
#
# COMPACT_ATOMS: atom_id res chain seq x y z
N MET A 1 18.38 -25.90 -14.95
CA MET A 1 17.69 -24.92 -15.81
C MET A 1 18.65 -23.75 -15.97
N GLU A 2 19.19 -23.55 -17.16
CA GLU A 2 20.08 -22.43 -17.44
C GLU A 2 19.25 -21.14 -17.55
N HIS A 3 19.61 -20.12 -16.77
CA HIS A 3 19.02 -18.79 -16.89
C HIS A 3 19.60 -18.13 -18.14
N ALA A 4 18.81 -18.07 -19.22
CA ALA A 4 19.18 -17.29 -20.40
C ALA A 4 19.23 -15.80 -20.03
N SER A 5 20.44 -15.25 -19.89
CA SER A 5 20.66 -13.83 -19.70
C SER A 5 20.42 -13.11 -21.03
N VAL A 6 19.36 -12.31 -21.10
CA VAL A 6 19.07 -11.45 -22.25
C VAL A 6 19.89 -10.17 -22.08
N GLN A 7 20.98 -10.04 -22.83
CA GLN A 7 21.76 -8.80 -22.89
C GLN A 7 21.22 -7.89 -23.99
N PHE A 8 20.77 -6.70 -23.63
CA PHE A 8 20.38 -5.66 -24.59
C PHE A 8 21.63 -4.89 -25.02
N GLN A 9 22.13 -5.12 -26.23
CA GLN A 9 23.16 -4.25 -26.83
C GLN A 9 22.54 -2.93 -27.27
N VAL A 10 22.89 -1.84 -26.59
CA VAL A 10 22.50 -0.48 -27.00
C VAL A 10 23.68 0.15 -27.72
N ASN A 11 23.47 0.54 -28.99
CA ASN A 11 24.50 1.19 -29.78
C ASN A 11 24.73 2.63 -29.26
N PRO A 12 25.92 2.98 -28.75
CA PRO A 12 26.14 4.22 -27.99
C PRO A 12 26.01 5.50 -28.82
N THR A 13 26.00 5.40 -30.15
CA THR A 13 25.92 6.54 -31.08
C THR A 13 24.52 6.81 -31.63
N SER A 14 23.57 5.89 -31.45
CA SER A 14 22.19 6.10 -31.83
C SER A 14 21.39 6.51 -30.60
N VAL A 15 20.74 7.69 -30.63
CA VAL A 15 19.66 7.97 -29.67
C VAL A 15 18.61 6.89 -29.88
N PRO A 16 18.33 6.02 -28.90
CA PRO A 16 17.38 4.94 -29.08
C PRO A 16 16.03 5.56 -29.40
N SER A 17 15.56 5.38 -30.64
CA SER A 17 14.20 5.72 -31.03
C SER A 17 13.28 4.80 -30.22
N LEU A 18 12.57 5.36 -29.24
CA LEU A 18 11.58 4.60 -28.49
C LEU A 18 10.56 3.99 -29.48
N PRO A 19 10.20 2.71 -29.35
CA PRO A 19 9.15 2.13 -30.17
C PRO A 19 7.87 2.95 -30.01
N SER A 20 7.10 3.07 -31.09
CA SER A 20 5.79 3.72 -30.99
C SER A 20 4.94 3.05 -29.90
N ARG A 21 4.06 3.81 -29.25
CA ARG A 21 3.18 3.27 -28.19
C ARG A 21 2.43 2.01 -28.65
N SER A 22 2.05 1.95 -29.92
CA SER A 22 1.38 0.80 -30.52
C SER A 22 2.31 -0.39 -30.78
N ALA A 23 3.58 -0.16 -31.14
CA ALA A 23 4.58 -1.21 -31.25
C ALA A 23 4.91 -1.80 -29.87
N LEU A 24 5.16 -0.95 -28.87
CA LEU A 24 5.43 -1.37 -27.49
C LEU A 24 4.23 -2.15 -26.91
N SER A 25 3.00 -1.63 -27.08
CA SER A 25 1.80 -2.34 -26.61
C SER A 25 1.61 -3.71 -27.28
N ARG A 26 1.94 -3.84 -28.57
CA ARG A 26 1.88 -5.14 -29.27
C ARG A 26 2.95 -6.11 -28.77
N PHE A 27 4.18 -5.63 -28.57
CA PHE A 27 5.27 -6.42 -28.03
C PHE A 27 4.91 -6.94 -26.62
N LEU A 28 4.51 -6.05 -25.71
CA LEU A 28 4.14 -6.41 -24.34
C LEU A 28 2.94 -7.38 -24.30
N ALA A 29 1.99 -7.26 -25.23
CA ALA A 29 0.86 -8.18 -25.33
C ALA A 29 1.24 -9.59 -25.84
N ALA A 30 2.41 -9.76 -26.44
CA ALA A 30 2.92 -11.06 -26.88
C ALA A 30 3.71 -11.79 -25.78
N LEU A 31 4.02 -11.12 -24.67
CA LEU A 31 4.75 -11.71 -23.55
C LEU A 31 3.81 -12.55 -22.70
N ASN A 32 4.27 -13.74 -22.30
CA ASN A 32 3.56 -14.56 -21.32
C ASN A 32 3.71 -13.96 -19.91
N GLU A 33 2.86 -14.42 -18.98
CA GLU A 33 2.85 -13.91 -17.60
C GLU A 33 4.21 -14.03 -16.91
N GLN A 34 4.91 -15.16 -17.08
CA GLN A 34 6.25 -15.37 -16.53
C GLN A 34 7.25 -14.29 -16.99
N THR A 35 7.20 -13.91 -18.27
CA THR A 35 8.09 -12.88 -18.83
C THR A 35 7.71 -11.49 -18.33
N VAL A 36 6.41 -11.21 -18.17
CA VAL A 36 5.94 -9.96 -17.59
C VAL A 36 6.39 -9.85 -16.12
N GLU A 37 6.30 -10.93 -15.34
CA GLU A 37 6.81 -10.96 -13.97
C GLU A 37 8.33 -10.77 -13.92
N ALA A 38 9.09 -11.41 -14.80
CA ALA A 38 10.54 -11.21 -14.88
C ALA A 38 10.90 -9.74 -15.18
N LEU A 39 10.18 -9.09 -16.10
CA LEU A 39 10.36 -7.67 -16.40
C LEU A 39 9.97 -6.77 -15.22
N ARG A 40 8.90 -7.11 -14.47
CA ARG A 40 8.51 -6.38 -13.26
C ARG A 40 9.63 -6.44 -12.21
N THR A 41 10.16 -7.64 -11.96
CA THR A 41 11.29 -7.84 -11.05
C THR A 41 12.50 -7.03 -11.48
N GLN A 42 12.88 -7.10 -12.77
CA GLN A 42 14.01 -6.34 -13.28
C GLN A 42 13.83 -4.82 -13.15
N PHE A 43 12.63 -4.29 -13.44
CA PHE A 43 12.36 -2.86 -13.26
C PHE A 43 12.38 -2.43 -11.81
N LEU A 44 11.91 -3.29 -10.89
CA LEU A 44 11.99 -3.02 -9.47
C LEU A 44 13.44 -3.04 -8.98
N GLU A 45 14.21 -4.06 -9.33
CA GLU A 45 15.63 -4.16 -8.96
C GLU A 45 16.41 -2.94 -9.48
N ASP A 46 16.21 -2.58 -10.75
CA ASP A 46 16.82 -1.40 -11.36
C ASP A 46 16.39 -0.10 -10.65
N LEU A 47 15.12 0.03 -10.28
CA LEU A 47 14.62 1.17 -9.50
C LEU A 47 15.27 1.26 -8.12
N LEU A 48 15.45 0.11 -7.45
CA LEU A 48 16.03 0.03 -6.12
C LEU A 48 17.55 0.27 -6.17
N GLU A 49 18.25 -0.24 -7.19
CA GLU A 49 19.71 -0.15 -7.33
C GLU A 49 20.19 1.20 -7.85
N ARG A 50 19.46 1.81 -8.79
CA ARG A 50 19.80 3.15 -9.25
C ARG A 50 19.76 4.08 -8.05
N ALA A 51 20.87 4.77 -7.80
CA ALA A 51 20.91 5.89 -6.89
C ALA A 51 19.71 6.77 -7.24
N THR A 52 18.78 6.91 -6.29
CA THR A 52 17.56 7.67 -6.54
C THR A 52 18.00 9.02 -7.07
N PRO A 53 17.46 9.49 -8.21
CA PRO A 53 17.85 10.80 -8.73
C PRO A 53 17.52 11.92 -7.74
N PHE A 54 16.72 11.58 -6.71
CA PHE A 54 16.40 12.39 -5.57
C PHE A 54 17.34 12.08 -4.41
N SER A 55 17.91 13.12 -3.81
CA SER A 55 18.72 13.04 -2.59
C SER A 55 17.92 12.57 -1.36
N HIS A 56 16.59 12.55 -1.46
CA HIS A 56 15.67 12.18 -0.40
C HIS A 56 14.39 11.57 -1.02
N PRO A 57 13.77 10.54 -0.43
CA PRO A 57 12.51 9.99 -0.91
C PRO A 57 11.32 10.97 -0.82
N GLY A 58 11.51 12.19 -0.30
CA GLY A 58 10.42 13.11 -0.01
C GLY A 58 9.59 12.63 1.18
N GLY A 59 8.40 13.18 1.36
CA GLY A 59 7.52 12.76 2.44
C GLY A 59 6.56 13.84 2.91
N VAL A 60 5.80 13.47 3.93
CA VAL A 60 5.01 14.37 4.78
C VAL A 60 5.51 14.24 6.21
N TRP A 61 5.41 15.31 6.98
CA TRP A 61 5.78 15.34 8.39
C TRP A 61 4.53 15.50 9.24
N ASP A 62 4.43 14.72 10.30
CA ASP A 62 3.38 14.91 11.28
C ASP A 62 3.73 16.05 12.27
N ARG A 63 2.82 16.33 13.21
CA ARG A 63 3.02 17.34 14.25
C ARG A 63 4.13 17.02 15.26
N ARG A 64 4.68 15.80 15.23
CA ARG A 64 5.78 15.33 16.08
C ARG A 64 7.10 15.28 15.31
N ASP A 65 7.14 15.91 14.13
CA ASP A 65 8.30 15.91 13.23
C ASP A 65 8.69 14.49 12.74
N GLN A 66 7.74 13.55 12.80
CA GLN A 66 7.93 12.23 12.25
C GLN A 66 7.66 12.26 10.75
N GLN A 67 8.66 11.88 9.97
CA GLN A 67 8.54 11.76 8.52
C GLN A 67 7.83 10.47 8.12
N TYR A 68 6.95 10.60 7.13
CA TYR A 68 6.28 9.52 6.44
C TYR A 68 6.41 9.65 4.92
N VAL A 69 6.57 8.53 4.23
CA VAL A 69 6.55 8.44 2.77
C VAL A 69 5.22 7.88 2.30
N VAL A 70 4.49 8.66 1.50
CA VAL A 70 3.20 8.24 0.97
C VAL A 70 3.38 7.43 -0.31
N VAL A 71 2.72 6.28 -0.37
CA VAL A 71 2.64 5.42 -1.56
C VAL A 71 1.18 5.22 -1.94
N ASP A 72 0.84 5.59 -3.15
CA ASP A 72 -0.48 5.38 -3.74
C ASP A 72 -0.61 3.94 -4.23
N VAL A 73 -1.63 3.23 -3.74
CA VAL A 73 -2.03 1.92 -4.28
C VAL A 73 -3.45 2.06 -4.83
N ASP A 74 -3.53 2.15 -6.16
CA ASP A 74 -4.79 2.31 -6.88
C ASP A 74 -5.17 1.01 -7.59
N GLY A 75 -6.22 0.36 -7.10
CA GLY A 75 -6.84 -0.82 -7.69
C GLY A 75 -8.02 -0.43 -8.57
N THR A 76 -7.79 -0.22 -9.87
CA THR A 76 -8.85 0.15 -10.80
C THR A 76 -9.46 -1.08 -11.49
N ARG A 77 -10.77 -1.28 -11.32
CA ARG A 77 -11.58 -2.19 -12.13
C ARG A 77 -11.94 -1.55 -13.47
N GLN A 78 -11.63 -2.22 -14.58
CA GLN A 78 -11.88 -1.73 -15.93
C GLN A 78 -12.80 -2.68 -16.70
N ALA A 79 -13.90 -2.13 -17.21
CA ALA A 79 -14.80 -2.82 -18.12
C ALA A 79 -14.36 -2.59 -19.57
N ALA A 80 -14.39 -3.64 -20.38
CA ALA A 80 -14.15 -3.58 -21.82
C ALA A 80 -15.26 -4.28 -22.59
N ARG A 81 -15.56 -3.77 -23.79
CA ARG A 81 -16.40 -4.47 -24.77
C ARG A 81 -15.53 -5.29 -25.70
N GLN A 82 -15.94 -6.50 -25.99
CA GLN A 82 -15.28 -7.35 -26.97
C GLN A 82 -15.93 -7.14 -28.33
N ARG A 83 -15.44 -6.15 -29.08
CA ARG A 83 -15.87 -5.97 -30.48
C ARG A 83 -15.55 -7.23 -31.30
N ALA A 84 -16.35 -7.47 -32.34
CA ALA A 84 -16.06 -8.49 -33.33
C ALA A 84 -14.66 -8.22 -33.93
N LEU A 85 -13.87 -9.28 -34.07
CA LEU A 85 -12.57 -9.18 -34.72
C LEU A 85 -12.77 -9.32 -36.24
N PRO A 86 -12.01 -8.57 -37.06
CA PRO A 86 -12.06 -8.74 -38.51
C PRO A 86 -11.57 -10.14 -38.87
N HIS A 87 -12.36 -10.87 -39.65
CA HIS A 87 -12.01 -12.19 -40.17
C HIS A 87 -12.09 -12.15 -41.69
N LEU A 88 -10.91 -12.11 -42.33
CA LEU A 88 -10.75 -12.12 -43.79
C LEU A 88 -9.64 -13.12 -44.13
N PRO A 89 -9.73 -13.84 -45.27
CA PRO A 89 -8.70 -14.82 -45.68
C PRO A 89 -7.29 -14.24 -45.81
N THR A 90 -7.17 -12.93 -46.00
CA THR A 90 -5.89 -12.21 -46.16
C THR A 90 -5.29 -11.72 -44.85
N LEU A 91 -5.98 -11.88 -43.72
CA LEU A 91 -5.53 -11.42 -42.41
C LEU A 91 -5.05 -12.60 -41.54
N PRO A 92 -4.12 -12.38 -40.60
CA PRO A 92 -3.78 -13.38 -39.60
C PRO A 92 -4.99 -13.81 -38.77
N GLU A 93 -4.91 -15.01 -38.20
CA GLU A 93 -5.96 -15.54 -37.32
C GLU A 93 -6.34 -14.52 -36.23
N PRO A 94 -7.63 -14.18 -36.09
CA PRO A 94 -8.07 -13.18 -35.12
C PRO A 94 -7.73 -13.61 -33.69
N HIS A 95 -6.82 -12.89 -33.05
CA HIS A 95 -6.42 -13.17 -31.67
C HIS A 95 -6.96 -12.12 -30.68
N ARG A 96 -7.78 -12.55 -29.71
CA ARG A 96 -8.25 -11.69 -28.62
C ARG A 96 -7.15 -11.53 -27.57
N ARG A 97 -6.70 -10.29 -27.39
CA ARG A 97 -5.61 -9.92 -26.45
C ARG A 97 -6.03 -9.91 -24.98
N LEU A 98 -7.33 -9.96 -24.69
CA LEU A 98 -7.87 -9.76 -23.35
C LEU A 98 -8.34 -11.06 -22.68
N THR A 99 -8.38 -12.19 -23.37
CA THR A 99 -8.97 -13.43 -22.82
C THR A 99 -8.20 -14.01 -21.63
N GLN A 100 -6.89 -13.77 -21.54
CA GLN A 100 -6.06 -14.20 -20.40
C GLN A 100 -6.13 -13.24 -19.21
N VAL A 101 -6.47 -11.98 -19.46
CA VAL A 101 -6.40 -10.89 -18.46
C VAL A 101 -7.75 -10.24 -18.18
N ALA A 102 -8.82 -10.76 -18.75
CA ALA A 102 -10.18 -10.30 -18.56
C ALA A 102 -11.14 -11.48 -18.58
N ALA A 103 -12.13 -11.44 -17.70
CA ALA A 103 -13.18 -12.45 -17.61
C ALA A 103 -14.55 -11.82 -17.85
N PRO A 104 -15.57 -12.60 -18.21
CA PRO A 104 -16.95 -12.12 -18.21
C PRO A 104 -17.30 -11.48 -16.86
N GLY A 105 -17.86 -10.27 -16.89
CA GLY A 105 -18.22 -9.58 -15.66
C GLY A 105 -19.03 -8.32 -15.91
N TYR A 106 -19.96 -8.03 -15.01
CA TYR A 106 -20.82 -6.85 -15.10
C TYR A 106 -20.28 -5.73 -14.19
N THR A 107 -20.08 -4.54 -14.76
CA THR A 107 -19.62 -3.34 -14.01
C THR A 107 -20.74 -2.32 -13.76
N GLY A 108 -22.01 -2.72 -13.88
CA GLY A 108 -23.13 -1.78 -13.76
C GLY A 108 -23.28 -0.89 -15.00
N ARG A 109 -23.30 0.43 -14.78
CA ARG A 109 -23.62 1.47 -15.79
C ARG A 109 -22.80 1.40 -17.08
N LYS A 110 -21.57 0.87 -17.03
CA LYS A 110 -20.73 0.67 -18.21
C LYS A 110 -21.07 -0.68 -18.83
N ARG A 111 -21.53 -0.66 -20.09
CA ARG A 111 -21.85 -1.84 -20.92
C ARG A 111 -20.59 -2.62 -21.32
N GLY A 112 -19.74 -3.01 -20.37
CA GLY A 112 -18.63 -3.93 -20.63
C GLY A 112 -19.14 -5.35 -20.67
N GLU A 113 -18.50 -6.18 -21.49
CA GLU A 113 -18.75 -7.62 -21.57
C GLU A 113 -17.71 -8.40 -20.75
N VAL A 114 -16.51 -7.84 -20.63
CA VAL A 114 -15.43 -8.38 -19.82
C VAL A 114 -14.84 -7.33 -18.89
N VAL A 115 -14.22 -7.83 -17.83
CA VAL A 115 -13.67 -7.05 -16.72
C VAL A 115 -12.25 -7.50 -16.46
N ARG A 116 -11.41 -6.53 -16.14
CA ARG A 116 -10.08 -6.73 -15.58
C ARG A 116 -9.84 -5.79 -14.42
N THR A 117 -8.92 -6.15 -13.55
CA THR A 117 -8.39 -5.24 -12.53
C THR A 117 -6.95 -4.88 -12.86
N ARG A 118 -6.59 -3.63 -12.59
CA ARG A 118 -5.21 -3.13 -12.64
C ARG A 118 -4.91 -2.46 -11.31
N THR A 119 -3.85 -2.90 -10.64
CA THR A 119 -3.29 -2.20 -9.48
C THR A 119 -2.03 -1.46 -9.91
N THR A 120 -1.87 -0.23 -9.44
CA THR A 120 -0.67 0.59 -9.65
C THR A 120 -0.13 1.04 -8.31
N ILE A 121 1.20 1.03 -8.16
CA ILE A 121 1.88 1.40 -6.93
C ILE A 121 2.85 2.52 -7.27
N LEU A 122 2.59 3.71 -6.73
CA LEU A 122 3.33 4.92 -7.05
C LEU A 122 3.77 5.62 -5.78
N GLN A 123 5.06 5.92 -5.66
CA GLN A 123 5.54 6.79 -4.60
C GLN A 123 5.07 8.24 -4.90
N ALA A 124 4.37 8.86 -3.97
CA ALA A 124 3.58 10.07 -4.25
C ALA A 124 4.41 11.35 -4.47
N HIS A 125 5.65 11.40 -3.97
CA HIS A 125 6.48 12.60 -3.92
C HIS A 125 7.54 12.67 -5.05
N THR A 126 8.11 11.52 -5.39
CA THR A 126 9.13 11.32 -6.43
C THR A 126 8.51 10.78 -7.71
N HIS A 127 7.25 10.34 -7.67
CA HIS A 127 6.54 9.68 -8.76
C HIS A 127 7.24 8.41 -9.26
N GLN A 128 8.04 7.77 -8.40
CA GLN A 128 8.66 6.48 -8.71
C GLN A 128 7.62 5.37 -8.79
N TRP A 129 7.62 4.66 -9.90
CA TRP A 129 6.69 3.56 -10.15
C TRP A 129 7.21 2.28 -9.49
N LEU A 130 6.64 1.89 -8.35
CA LEU A 130 7.10 0.72 -7.60
C LEU A 130 6.59 -0.60 -8.20
N GLY A 131 5.43 -0.57 -8.86
CA GLY A 131 4.88 -1.80 -9.40
C GLY A 131 3.51 -1.65 -10.07
N THR A 132 3.14 -2.65 -10.86
CA THR A 132 1.79 -2.77 -11.38
C THR A 132 1.40 -4.22 -11.52
N PHE A 133 0.19 -4.54 -11.08
CA PHE A 133 -0.39 -5.87 -11.18
C PHE A 133 -1.69 -5.80 -11.96
N GLY A 134 -2.10 -6.93 -12.53
CA GLY A 134 -3.40 -7.04 -13.15
C GLY A 134 -3.92 -8.46 -13.05
N GLY A 135 -5.24 -8.59 -13.09
CA GLY A 135 -5.90 -9.88 -13.05
C GLY A 135 -7.21 -9.83 -13.83
N ALA A 136 -7.66 -11.00 -14.28
CA ALA A 136 -8.98 -11.15 -14.86
C ALA A 136 -10.09 -10.95 -13.80
N ASP A 137 -11.31 -10.66 -14.27
CA ASP A 137 -12.50 -10.40 -13.45
C ASP A 137 -12.31 -9.23 -12.45
N ASN A 138 -12.69 -9.43 -11.19
CA ASN A 138 -12.51 -8.51 -10.08
C ASN A 138 -11.06 -8.52 -9.56
N GLY A 139 -10.24 -9.44 -10.06
CA GLY A 139 -8.88 -9.67 -9.60
C GLY A 139 -8.82 -10.18 -8.16
N ASP A 140 -7.61 -10.52 -7.73
CA ASP A 140 -7.30 -10.77 -6.32
C ASP A 140 -6.85 -9.46 -5.68
N LEU A 141 -7.82 -8.64 -5.23
CA LEU A 141 -7.53 -7.35 -4.61
C LEU A 141 -6.67 -7.50 -3.34
N ARG A 142 -6.96 -8.52 -2.52
CA ARG A 142 -6.26 -8.76 -1.25
C ARG A 142 -4.83 -9.22 -1.48
N GLY A 143 -4.60 -10.23 -2.33
CA GLY A 143 -3.25 -10.66 -2.67
C GLY A 143 -2.49 -9.66 -3.55
N GLY A 144 -3.20 -8.81 -4.30
CA GLY A 144 -2.63 -7.63 -4.97
C GLY A 144 -2.09 -6.61 -3.96
N LEU A 145 -2.86 -6.34 -2.89
CA LEU A 145 -2.45 -5.45 -1.81
C LEU A 145 -1.32 -6.04 -0.96
N GLU A 146 -1.37 -7.33 -0.64
CA GLU A 146 -0.27 -8.02 0.05
C GLU A 146 1.05 -7.91 -0.74
N ARG A 147 1.00 -8.13 -2.05
CA ARG A 147 2.14 -7.91 -2.94
C ARG A 147 2.60 -6.45 -2.93
N ALA A 148 1.67 -5.49 -2.93
CA ALA A 148 2.01 -4.08 -2.83
C ALA A 148 2.73 -3.74 -1.51
N CYS A 149 2.26 -4.26 -0.38
CA CYS A 149 2.92 -4.10 0.92
C CYS A 149 4.35 -4.66 0.90
N LYS A 150 4.57 -5.85 0.33
CA LYS A 150 5.92 -6.45 0.20
C LYS A 150 6.85 -5.53 -0.61
N LEU A 151 6.39 -5.01 -1.74
CA LEU A 151 7.17 -4.06 -2.55
C LEU A 151 7.50 -2.78 -1.79
N VAL A 152 6.55 -2.23 -1.06
CA VAL A 152 6.73 -1.02 -0.26
C VAL A 152 7.70 -1.23 0.89
N ILE A 153 7.68 -2.40 1.53
CA ILE A 153 8.65 -2.77 2.57
C ILE A 153 10.06 -2.92 1.98
N SER A 154 10.20 -3.56 0.81
CA SER A 154 11.49 -3.66 0.10
C SER A 154 12.02 -2.28 -0.28
N TYR A 155 11.15 -1.40 -0.78
CA TYR A 155 11.49 -0.01 -1.07
C TYR A 155 11.94 0.74 0.18
N ALA A 156 11.19 0.66 1.28
CA ALA A 156 11.54 1.27 2.56
C ALA A 156 12.92 0.81 3.04
N THR A 157 13.16 -0.50 3.02
CA THR A 157 14.45 -1.11 3.41
C THR A 157 15.60 -0.53 2.58
N LYS A 158 15.42 -0.41 1.26
CA LYS A 158 16.45 0.15 0.38
C LYS A 158 16.70 1.64 0.64
N GLN A 159 15.66 2.38 1.00
CA GLN A 159 15.72 3.79 1.39
C GLN A 159 16.13 4.01 2.86
N GLN A 160 16.46 2.94 3.60
CA GLN A 160 16.81 2.99 5.03
C GLN A 160 15.69 3.60 5.91
N LEU A 161 14.44 3.36 5.51
CA LEU A 161 13.24 3.75 6.24
C LEU A 161 12.66 2.54 6.97
N LEU A 162 12.02 2.79 8.11
CA LEU A 162 11.21 1.78 8.78
C LEU A 162 9.92 1.54 7.99
N PRO A 163 9.37 0.31 7.95
CA PRO A 163 8.04 0.05 7.40
C PRO A 163 6.96 0.96 7.98
N SER A 164 7.06 1.32 9.26
CA SER A 164 6.15 2.24 9.95
C SER A 164 6.23 3.69 9.47
N GLN A 165 7.26 4.06 8.71
CA GLN A 165 7.38 5.36 8.03
C GLN A 165 6.76 5.33 6.63
N MET A 166 6.26 4.20 6.16
CA MET A 166 5.52 4.11 4.90
C MET A 166 4.01 4.24 5.17
N LEU A 167 3.33 5.07 4.38
CA LEU A 167 1.88 5.23 4.42
C LEU A 167 1.27 4.82 3.08
N LEU A 168 0.49 3.74 3.07
CA LEU A 168 -0.30 3.38 1.89
C LEU A 168 -1.55 4.24 1.80
N ARG A 169 -1.66 5.05 0.75
CA ARG A 169 -2.92 5.71 0.43
C ARG A 169 -3.76 4.78 -0.45
N LEU A 170 -4.89 4.34 0.09
CA LEU A 170 -5.78 3.36 -0.52
C LEU A 170 -7.13 3.99 -0.86
N ASP A 171 -7.67 3.62 -2.01
CA ASP A 171 -9.00 4.03 -2.42
C ASP A 171 -10.10 3.22 -1.69
N GLY A 172 -11.37 3.52 -1.99
CA GLY A 172 -12.50 2.83 -1.36
C GLY A 172 -12.63 1.34 -1.70
N ALA A 173 -11.95 0.84 -2.74
CA ALA A 173 -11.98 -0.58 -3.06
C ALA A 173 -11.32 -1.43 -1.96
N TYR A 174 -10.34 -0.85 -1.25
CA TYR A 174 -9.63 -1.47 -0.12
C TYR A 174 -10.18 -1.05 1.25
N GLY A 175 -11.27 -0.30 1.31
CA GLY A 175 -11.82 0.27 2.54
C GLY A 175 -12.40 -0.72 3.56
N ASP A 176 -12.24 -2.02 3.33
CA ASP A 176 -12.73 -3.09 4.18
C ASP A 176 -11.84 -3.28 5.40
N THR A 177 -12.43 -3.34 6.59
CA THR A 177 -11.71 -3.40 7.86
C THR A 177 -10.77 -4.62 7.96
N ALA A 178 -11.13 -5.76 7.37
CA ALA A 178 -10.24 -6.93 7.35
C ALA A 178 -9.01 -6.67 6.47
N VAL A 179 -9.22 -6.11 5.28
CA VAL A 179 -8.16 -5.74 4.34
C VAL A 179 -7.19 -4.72 4.96
N LEU A 180 -7.71 -3.72 5.66
CA LEU A 180 -6.90 -2.73 6.36
C LEU A 180 -6.13 -3.32 7.55
N SER A 181 -6.67 -4.35 8.20
CA SER A 181 -5.97 -5.05 9.29
C SER A 181 -4.74 -5.78 8.77
N ASP A 182 -4.83 -6.44 7.61
CA ASP A 182 -3.69 -7.12 6.99
C ASP A 182 -2.53 -6.15 6.70
N VAL A 183 -2.82 -4.95 6.21
CA VAL A 183 -1.80 -3.92 5.93
C VAL A 183 -1.05 -3.54 7.20
N LEU A 184 -1.77 -3.40 8.31
CA LEU A 184 -1.19 -3.00 9.59
C LEU A 184 -0.39 -4.11 10.25
N GLU A 185 -0.82 -5.36 10.10
CA GLU A 185 -0.07 -6.53 10.54
C GLU A 185 1.28 -6.64 9.81
N MET A 186 1.36 -6.15 8.57
CA MET A 186 2.63 -6.03 7.83
C MET A 186 3.51 -4.86 8.29
N GLY A 187 3.09 -4.09 9.29
CA GLY A 187 3.88 -3.01 9.87
C GLY A 187 3.86 -1.70 9.09
N VAL A 188 3.01 -1.60 8.06
CA VAL A 188 2.89 -0.43 7.19
C VAL A 188 1.69 0.41 7.63
N GLY A 189 1.85 1.74 7.67
CA GLY A 189 0.72 2.62 7.96
C GLY A 189 -0.21 2.76 6.75
N VAL A 190 -1.44 3.16 6.99
CA VAL A 190 -2.46 3.31 5.93
C VAL A 190 -3.12 4.68 6.04
N ILE A 191 -3.58 5.19 4.89
CA ILE A 191 -4.55 6.28 4.67
C ILE A 191 -5.60 5.72 3.71
N ALA A 192 -6.69 5.17 4.25
CA ALA A 192 -7.72 4.55 3.42
C ALA A 192 -9.05 5.24 3.62
N ARG A 193 -9.88 5.27 2.58
CA ARG A 193 -11.32 5.49 2.73
C ARG A 193 -11.99 4.21 3.23
N SER A 194 -12.44 4.16 4.48
CA SER A 194 -13.22 3.03 4.96
C SER A 194 -14.62 3.01 4.36
N ARG A 195 -15.08 1.81 4.02
CA ARG A 195 -16.48 1.52 3.67
C ARG A 195 -17.26 0.90 4.82
N ASP A 196 -16.60 0.60 5.94
CA ASP A 196 -17.20 0.00 7.11
C ASP A 196 -17.78 1.07 8.04
N TYR A 197 -18.99 1.51 7.70
CA TYR A 197 -19.70 2.54 8.46
C TYR A 197 -20.10 2.10 9.87
N ALA A 198 -20.06 0.79 10.19
CA ALA A 198 -20.34 0.32 11.54
C ALA A 198 -19.32 0.85 12.57
N LEU A 199 -18.12 1.23 12.11
CA LEU A 199 -17.11 1.89 12.95
C LEU A 199 -17.60 3.23 13.52
N LEU A 200 -18.47 3.95 12.80
CA LEU A 200 -19.03 5.23 13.28
C LEU A 200 -20.01 5.03 14.43
N GLY A 201 -20.65 3.86 14.53
CA GLY A 201 -21.60 3.54 15.59
C GLY A 201 -20.95 3.11 16.90
N ARG A 202 -19.62 3.04 16.98
CA ARG A 202 -18.94 2.59 18.19
C ARG A 202 -18.96 3.67 19.28
N PRO A 203 -19.21 3.31 20.56
CA PRO A 203 -19.28 4.29 21.64
C PRO A 203 -18.05 5.21 21.73
N GLU A 204 -16.85 4.66 21.54
CA GLU A 204 -15.61 5.43 21.57
C GLU A 204 -15.47 6.42 20.40
N VAL A 205 -16.04 6.11 19.23
CA VAL A 205 -16.05 7.00 18.07
C VAL A 205 -17.12 8.08 18.23
N LEU A 206 -18.34 7.70 18.66
CA LEU A 206 -19.42 8.63 18.96
C LEU A 206 -19.03 9.64 20.06
N ALA A 207 -18.25 9.20 21.05
CA ALA A 207 -17.73 10.09 22.10
C ALA A 207 -16.72 11.13 21.58
N VAL A 208 -16.01 10.83 20.48
CA VAL A 208 -15.12 11.80 19.81
C VAL A 208 -15.92 12.72 18.90
N LEU A 209 -16.84 12.18 18.09
CA LEU A 209 -17.68 12.95 17.17
C LEU A 209 -18.67 13.88 17.88
N SER A 210 -19.00 13.63 19.15
CA SER A 210 -19.84 14.54 19.95
C SER A 210 -19.10 15.79 20.45
N ARG A 211 -17.78 15.87 20.25
CA ARG A 211 -16.96 17.06 20.59
C ARG A 211 -16.75 17.91 19.33
N PRO A 212 -16.38 19.19 19.44
CA PRO A 212 -15.96 19.96 18.27
C PRO A 212 -14.75 19.33 17.56
N PRO A 213 -14.62 19.49 16.23
CA PRO A 213 -13.45 19.02 15.49
C PRO A 213 -12.18 19.69 15.99
N VAL A 214 -11.08 18.95 15.93
CA VAL A 214 -9.74 19.43 16.30
C VAL A 214 -9.26 20.46 15.29
N VAL A 215 -9.52 20.20 14.01
CA VAL A 215 -9.18 21.11 12.91
C VAL A 215 -10.34 21.16 11.94
N ARG A 216 -10.69 22.36 11.49
CA ARG A 216 -11.55 22.56 10.33
C ARG A 216 -10.68 23.02 9.17
N TRP A 217 -10.55 22.19 8.15
CA TRP A 217 -9.70 22.46 7.00
C TRP A 217 -10.54 22.77 5.77
N SER A 218 -10.24 23.89 5.09
CA SER A 218 -10.87 24.21 3.82
C SER A 218 -9.90 23.91 2.69
N HIS A 219 -10.35 23.08 1.73
CA HIS A 219 -9.58 22.74 0.55
C HIS A 219 -9.41 23.99 -0.33
N PRO A 220 -8.17 24.43 -0.60
CA PRO A 220 -7.93 25.72 -1.23
C PRO A 220 -8.55 25.84 -2.63
N GLU A 221 -8.61 24.73 -3.38
CA GLU A 221 -9.11 24.76 -4.76
C GLU A 221 -10.63 24.57 -4.87
N SER A 222 -11.27 23.85 -3.94
CA SER A 222 -12.68 23.46 -4.06
C SER A 222 -13.58 24.18 -3.06
N GLY A 223 -13.00 24.85 -2.06
CA GLY A 223 -13.73 25.43 -0.94
C GLY A 223 -14.35 24.39 0.00
N MET A 224 -14.19 23.10 -0.29
CA MET A 224 -14.72 22.01 0.52
C MET A 224 -14.15 22.09 1.94
N VAL A 225 -15.02 22.18 2.93
CA VAL A 225 -14.63 22.21 4.34
C VAL A 225 -14.70 20.79 4.90
N ARG A 226 -13.65 20.39 5.63
CA ARG A 226 -13.52 19.08 6.25
C ARG A 226 -13.24 19.25 7.74
N ASP A 227 -14.00 18.54 8.55
CA ASP A 227 -13.87 18.54 10.01
C ASP A 227 -13.03 17.33 10.43
N LEU A 228 -11.85 17.60 10.98
CA LEU A 228 -10.86 16.62 11.41
C LEU A 228 -11.01 16.32 12.90
N TYR A 229 -11.14 15.05 13.25
CA TYR A 229 -11.24 14.59 14.65
C TYR A 229 -10.10 13.63 14.96
N ASP A 230 -9.35 13.88 16.04
CA ASP A 230 -8.35 12.92 16.53
C ASP A 230 -9.02 11.89 17.46
N CYS A 231 -8.83 10.61 17.16
CA CYS A 231 -9.27 9.49 17.97
C CYS A 231 -8.06 8.69 18.43
N SER A 232 -7.90 8.60 19.75
CA SER A 232 -6.70 8.05 20.38
C SER A 232 -6.45 6.61 19.98
N SER A 233 -7.43 5.72 20.11
CA SER A 233 -7.24 4.33 19.75
C SER A 233 -8.58 3.65 19.58
N ILE A 234 -8.81 3.07 18.39
CA ILE A 234 -9.93 2.16 18.16
C ILE A 234 -9.41 0.85 17.62
N ARG A 235 -10.12 -0.25 17.90
CA ARG A 235 -9.82 -1.52 17.24
C ARG A 235 -10.45 -1.53 15.85
N LEU A 236 -9.74 -2.02 14.84
CA LEU A 236 -10.35 -2.24 13.52
C LEU A 236 -11.45 -3.29 13.62
N LEU A 237 -11.09 -4.49 14.05
CA LEU A 237 -12.01 -5.60 14.31
C LEU A 237 -12.21 -5.77 15.82
N ARG A 238 -13.22 -6.55 16.24
CA ARG A 238 -13.43 -6.89 17.66
C ARG A 238 -12.15 -7.47 18.30
N GLU A 239 -11.44 -8.28 17.53
CA GLU A 239 -10.16 -8.91 17.86
C GLU A 239 -9.10 -8.52 16.80
N GLY A 240 -8.81 -7.23 16.67
CA GLY A 240 -7.86 -6.72 15.67
C GLY A 240 -6.89 -5.67 16.22
N PRO A 241 -6.01 -5.15 15.36
CA PRO A 241 -5.01 -4.17 15.76
C PRO A 241 -5.67 -2.87 16.25
N TRP A 242 -5.02 -2.25 17.22
CA TRP A 242 -5.34 -0.88 17.63
C TRP A 242 -4.75 0.10 16.63
N VAL A 243 -5.56 1.07 16.22
CA VAL A 243 -5.15 2.14 15.33
C VAL A 243 -5.40 3.49 15.97
N PHE A 244 -4.41 4.37 15.90
CA PHE A 244 -4.63 5.82 16.01
C PHE A 244 -5.38 6.25 14.74
N ARG A 245 -6.38 7.13 14.84
CA ARG A 245 -7.10 7.64 13.68
C ARG A 245 -7.31 9.14 13.77
N SER A 246 -7.23 9.81 12.63
CA SER A 246 -7.84 11.13 12.43
C SER A 246 -9.00 10.97 11.44
N PHE A 247 -10.22 11.35 11.82
CA PHE A 247 -11.43 11.24 10.97
C PHE A 247 -11.72 12.56 10.25
N SER A 248 -12.21 12.51 9.01
CA SER A 248 -12.80 13.67 8.31
C SER A 248 -14.30 13.47 8.12
N GLU A 249 -15.15 14.40 8.59
CA GLU A 249 -16.61 14.30 8.48
C GLU A 249 -17.11 14.77 7.10
N GLU A 250 -17.07 13.88 6.11
CA GLU A 250 -17.98 13.82 4.93
C GLU A 250 -17.76 12.49 4.18
N VAL A 251 -18.56 11.46 4.54
CA VAL A 251 -18.80 10.15 3.84
C VAL A 251 -17.56 9.31 3.45
N ASN A 252 -16.35 9.73 3.77
CA ASN A 252 -15.13 9.02 3.44
C ASN A 252 -14.24 9.02 4.68
N LEU A 253 -14.36 7.96 5.48
CA LEU A 253 -13.51 7.69 6.63
C LEU A 253 -12.04 7.63 6.18
N GLU A 254 -11.25 8.69 6.31
CA GLU A 254 -9.80 8.59 6.17
C GLU A 254 -9.21 7.93 7.42
N ILE A 255 -8.47 6.84 7.22
CA ILE A 255 -7.82 6.10 8.31
C ILE A 255 -6.34 6.38 8.20
N SER A 256 -5.81 7.37 8.90
CA SER A 256 -4.35 7.50 9.08
C SER A 256 -3.94 6.74 10.32
N SER A 257 -3.14 5.67 10.19
CA SER A 257 -2.63 4.93 11.35
C SER A 257 -1.14 4.65 11.23
N SER A 258 -0.38 5.00 12.28
CA SER A 258 0.97 4.52 12.53
C SER A 258 0.95 3.38 13.54
N VAL A 259 1.73 2.32 13.31
CA VAL A 259 1.89 1.21 14.27
C VAL A 259 2.43 1.77 15.60
N ALA A 260 1.65 1.61 16.67
CA ALA A 260 2.10 1.93 18.01
C ALA A 260 3.32 1.08 18.35
N ARG A 261 4.45 1.67 18.73
CA ARG A 261 5.44 0.93 19.51
C ARG A 261 4.73 0.48 20.79
N LYS A 262 4.78 -0.82 21.11
CA LYS A 262 4.42 -1.28 22.46
C LYS A 262 5.11 -0.36 23.47
N PRO A 263 4.43 0.12 24.51
CA PRO A 263 5.13 0.72 25.64
C PRO A 263 6.22 -0.26 26.06
N LEU A 264 7.48 0.20 26.16
CA LEU A 264 8.46 -0.59 26.90
C LEU A 264 7.89 -0.69 28.31
N ASP A 265 7.50 -1.90 28.72
CA ASP A 265 7.32 -2.21 30.12
C ASP A 265 8.65 -1.89 30.79
N SER A 266 8.68 -0.81 31.56
CA SER A 266 9.80 -0.46 32.41
C SER A 266 9.86 -1.51 33.51
N CYS A 267 10.61 -2.59 33.25
CA CYS A 267 11.08 -3.47 34.30
C CYS A 267 11.94 -2.64 35.26
N THR A 268 11.41 -2.42 36.45
CA THR A 268 12.16 -2.00 37.62
C THR A 268 13.30 -2.99 37.87
N GLU A 269 14.54 -2.51 37.77
CA GLU A 269 15.72 -3.21 38.27
C GLU A 269 15.59 -3.33 39.80
N GLU A 270 15.47 -4.57 40.28
CA GLU A 270 15.66 -4.90 41.68
C GLU A 270 17.14 -4.67 42.05
N SER A 271 17.36 -3.73 42.95
CA SER A 271 18.63 -3.48 43.61
C SER A 271 19.01 -4.68 44.49
N ASN A 272 20.09 -5.37 44.12
CA ASN A 272 20.79 -6.31 44.98
C ASN A 272 21.30 -5.59 46.25
N VAL A 273 20.70 -5.91 47.40
CA VAL A 273 21.24 -5.56 48.71
C VAL A 273 22.13 -6.70 49.17
N SER A 274 23.41 -6.38 49.31
CA SER A 274 24.46 -7.21 49.89
C SER A 274 24.24 -7.43 51.39
N GLU A 275 24.23 -8.69 51.82
CA GLU A 275 24.38 -9.10 53.23
C GLU A 275 25.78 -8.73 53.76
N PRO A 276 25.89 -8.28 55.02
CA PRO A 276 27.13 -8.38 55.77
C PRO A 276 27.09 -9.51 56.79
N ASP A 277 28.13 -10.34 56.72
CA ASP A 277 28.60 -11.23 57.78
C ASP A 277 28.69 -10.51 59.13
N CYS A 278 28.04 -11.05 60.16
CA CYS A 278 28.37 -10.73 61.55
C CYS A 278 28.52 -12.00 62.39
N LYS A 279 29.75 -12.17 62.90
CA LYS A 279 30.23 -13.26 63.72
C LYS A 279 29.60 -13.26 65.13
N ASN A 280 29.53 -14.48 65.69
CA ASN A 280 29.70 -14.85 67.09
C ASN A 280 29.02 -14.00 68.18
N THR A 281 28.06 -14.61 68.88
CA THR A 281 28.18 -14.74 70.35
C THR A 281 27.37 -15.93 70.87
N GLN A 282 28.06 -16.91 71.46
CA GLN A 282 27.50 -17.85 72.43
C GLN A 282 27.28 -17.10 73.76
N CYS A 283 26.11 -17.24 74.41
CA CYS A 283 26.02 -17.33 75.88
C CYS A 283 24.62 -17.79 76.33
N THR A 284 24.57 -19.05 76.75
CA THR A 284 23.82 -19.70 77.86
C THR A 284 22.61 -19.04 78.56
N GLN A 285 21.58 -19.89 78.70
CA GLN A 285 20.76 -20.23 79.88
C GLN A 285 19.91 -19.15 80.58
N LYS A 286 18.58 -19.31 80.53
CA LYS A 286 17.78 -20.03 81.56
C LYS A 286 16.36 -20.27 81.06
#